data_AF-A0A926BGA9-F1
#
_entry.id   AF-A0A926BGA9-F1
#
_cell.length_a   1.000
_cell.length_b   1.000
_cell.length_c   1.000
_cell.angle_alpha   90.00
_cell.angle_beta   90.00
_cell.angle_gamma   90.00
#
_symmetry.space_group_name_H-M   'P 1'
#
loop_
_entity.id
_entity.type
_entity.pdbx_description
1 polymer ?
#
loop_
_entity_poly.entity_id
_entity_poly.type
_entity_poly.pdbx_seq_one_letter_code
_entity_poly.pdbx_strand_id
1 'polypeptide(L)' 'AGLSSQGIVRVRFDGSTATEVGRIDLGVRIREIEQGPDGAIWVLEDGANGRLRRLDPD' A
#
# COMPACT_ATOMS: atom_id res chain seq x y z
N ALA A 1 7.89 -10.87 -8.65
CA ALA A 1 6.62 -11.01 -7.90
C ALA A 1 6.66 -10.05 -6.71
N GLY A 2 5.78 -9.04 -6.66
CA GLY A 2 5.73 -8.03 -5.58
C GLY A 2 4.89 -8.43 -4.37
N LEU A 3 4.32 -9.64 -4.37
CA LEU A 3 3.39 -10.11 -3.35
C LEU A 3 4.08 -10.65 -2.08
N SER A 4 5.41 -10.61 -1.98
CA SER A 4 6.13 -11.01 -0.76
C SER A 4 6.37 -9.87 0.23
N SER A 5 6.21 -8.60 -0.17
CA SER A 5 6.40 -7.47 0.74
C SER A 5 5.28 -7.39 1.77
N GLN A 6 5.65 -7.19 3.03
CA GLN A 6 4.72 -7.08 4.16
C GLN A 6 4.28 -5.63 4.43
N GLY A 7 4.09 -4.83 3.37
CA GLY A 7 3.80 -3.40 3.52
C GLY A 7 3.60 -2.68 2.19
N ILE A 8 3.54 -1.34 2.27
CA ILE A 8 3.29 -0.44 1.13
C ILE A 8 4.59 0.29 0.78
N VAL A 9 4.91 0.33 -0.51
CA VAL A 9 5.99 1.17 -1.05
C VAL A 9 5.37 2.39 -1.71
N ARG A 10 5.77 3.58 -1.27
CA ARG A 10 5.37 4.84 -1.91
C ARG A 10 6.40 5.19 -2.98
N VAL A 11 5.96 5.25 -4.23
CA VAL A 11 6.79 5.60 -5.38
C VAL A 11 6.42 6.98 -5.87
N ARG A 12 7.42 7.84 -6.10
CA ARG A 12 7.25 9.10 -6.82
C ARG A 12 7.68 8.90 -8.28
N PHE A 13 6.88 9.44 -9.19
CA PHE A 13 7.22 9.51 -10.60
C PHE A 13 7.66 10.93 -10.97
N ASP A 14 8.74 11.04 -11.74
CA ASP A 14 9.20 12.26 -12.40
C ASP A 14 9.45 11.94 -13.88
N GLY A 15 8.50 12.34 -14.74
CA GLY A 15 8.43 11.88 -16.13
C GLY A 15 8.37 10.35 -16.21
N SER A 16 9.39 9.73 -16.79
CA SER A 16 9.53 8.28 -16.92
C SER A 16 10.32 7.63 -15.77
N THR A 17 10.79 8.40 -14.80
CA THR A 17 11.61 7.91 -13.69
C THR A 17 10.71 7.58 -12.50
N ALA A 18 10.86 6.38 -11.94
CA ALA A 18 10.19 5.96 -10.72
C ALA A 18 11.22 5.83 -9.59
N THR A 19 10.92 6.38 -8.41
CA THR A 19 11.79 6.30 -7.23
C THR A 19 10.99 5.99 -5.98
N GLU A 20 11.43 5.01 -5.20
CA GLU A 20 10.88 4.76 -3.86
C GLU A 20 11.18 5.95 -2.95
N VAL A 21 10.15 6.54 -2.37
CA VAL A 21 10.23 7.75 -1.52
C VAL A 21 9.71 7.50 -0.10
N GLY A 22 9.45 6.23 0.22
CA GLY A 22 9.01 5.81 1.54
C GLY A 22 8.41 4.42 1.54
N ARG A 23 8.41 3.80 2.72
CA ARG A 23 7.78 2.51 2.97
C ARG A 23 6.99 2.58 4.26
N ILE A 24 5.80 1.99 4.24
CA ILE A 24 4.96 1.75 5.41
C ILE A 24 5.00 0.26 5.67
N ASP A 25 5.67 -0.15 6.75
CA ASP A 25 5.68 -1.54 7.19
C ASP A 25 4.35 -1.85 7.89
N LEU A 26 3.69 -2.93 7.45
CA LEU A 26 2.41 -3.36 7.99
C LEU A 26 2.51 -4.76 8.65
N GLY A 27 3.67 -5.42 8.56
CA GLY A 27 3.90 -6.76 9.13
C GLY A 27 3.10 -7.90 8.48
N VAL A 28 2.30 -7.60 7.45
CA VAL A 28 1.43 -8.55 6.75
C VAL A 28 1.47 -8.31 5.25
N ARG A 29 1.30 -9.38 4.48
CA ARG A 29 1.24 -9.28 3.02
C ARG A 29 -0.01 -8.51 2.61
N ILE A 30 0.14 -7.65 1.61
CA ILE A 30 -0.95 -6.86 1.06
C ILE A 30 -1.41 -7.46 -0.26
N ARG A 31 -2.71 -7.68 -0.40
CA ARG A 31 -3.36 -8.20 -1.62
C ARG A 31 -3.71 -7.07 -2.58
N GLU A 32 -4.24 -5.97 -2.05
CA GLU A 32 -4.80 -4.88 -2.85
C GLU A 32 -4.70 -3.54 -2.12
N ILE A 33 -4.59 -2.47 -2.90
CA ILE A 33 -4.53 -1.08 -2.44
C ILE A 33 -5.42 -0.26 -3.39
N GLU A 34 -6.31 0.56 -2.85
CA GLU A 34 -7.19 1.46 -3.63
C GLU A 34 -7.26 2.83 -2.95
N GLN A 35 -7.43 3.89 -3.74
CA GLN A 35 -7.68 5.23 -3.19
C GLN A 35 -9.19 5.50 -3.12
N GLY A 36 -9.67 5.84 -1.93
CA GLY A 36 -11.06 6.26 -1.72
C GLY A 36 -11.35 7.66 -2.29
N PRO A 37 -12.63 8.01 -2.47
CA PRO A 37 -13.04 9.32 -2.99
C PRO A 37 -12.69 10.49 -2.06
N ASP A 38 -12.43 10.21 -0.78
CA ASP A 38 -11.95 11.15 0.24
C ASP A 38 -10.42 11.24 0.31
N GLY A 39 -9.71 10.55 -0.58
CA GLY A 39 -8.25 10.51 -0.62
C GLY A 39 -7.60 9.51 0.34
N ALA A 40 -8.38 8.84 1.19
CA ALA A 40 -7.88 7.80 2.07
C ALA A 40 -7.39 6.58 1.27
N ILE A 41 -6.41 5.87 1.81
CA ILE A 41 -5.88 4.66 1.18
C ILE A 41 -6.49 3.43 1.87
N TRP A 42 -7.19 2.61 1.09
CA TRP A 42 -7.76 1.34 1.53
C TRP A 42 -6.82 0.20 1.19
N VAL A 43 -6.65 -0.70 2.15
CA VAL A 43 -5.66 -1.79 2.07
C VAL A 43 -6.31 -3.10 2.45
N LEU A 44 -6.23 -4.09 1.56
CA LEU A 44 -6.68 -5.45 1.82
C LEU A 44 -5.49 -6.34 2.16
N GLU A 45 -5.49 -6.91 3.36
CA GLU A 45 -4.47 -7.87 3.78
C GLU A 45 -4.69 -9.23 3.11
N ASP A 46 -3.60 -9.92 2.78
CA ASP A 46 -3.61 -11.24 2.16
C ASP A 46 -3.71 -12.34 3.23
N GLY A 47 -4.64 -13.29 3.07
CA GLY A 47 -4.79 -14.47 3.92
C GLY A 47 -6.21 -14.66 4.48
N ALA A 48 -6.44 -15.81 5.12
CA ALA A 48 -7.76 -16.19 5.62
C ALA A 48 -8.33 -15.27 6.71
N ASN A 49 -7.44 -14.59 7.46
CA ASN A 49 -7.79 -13.61 8.48
C ASN A 49 -7.49 -12.17 8.04
N GLY A 50 -7.46 -11.93 6.71
CA GLY A 50 -7.16 -10.62 6.15
C GLY A 50 -8.15 -9.56 6.63
N ARG A 51 -7.63 -8.38 6.96
CA ARG A 51 -8.44 -7.22 7.34
C ARG A 51 -8.49 -6.22 6.20
N LEU A 52 -9.60 -5.48 6.15
CA LEU A 52 -9.67 -4.21 5.42
C LEU A 52 -9.20 -3.10 6.36
N ARG A 53 -8.17 -2.36 5.96
CA ARG A 53 -7.64 -1.22 6.72
C ARG A 53 -7.81 0.07 5.93
N ARG A 54 -8.10 1.15 6.64
CA ARG A 54 -8.07 2.53 6.14
C ARG A 54 -6.82 3.22 6.67
N LEU A 55 -6.06 3.86 5.80
CA LEU A 55 -4.92 4.70 6.12
C LEU A 55 -5.25 6.12 5.66
N ASP A 56 -5.35 7.04 6.61
CA ASP A 56 -5.55 8.46 6.32
C ASP A 56 -4.19 9.14 6.16
N PRO A 57 -4.04 10.08 5.19
CA PRO A 57 -2.88 10.96 5.16
C PRO A 57 -2.91 11.88 6.38
N ASP A 58 -1.74 12.11 6.99
CA ASP A 58 -1.56 13.15 8.01
C ASP A 58 -1.79 14.56 7.45
#